data_AF-A0A9D8FA77-F1
#
_entry.id   AF-A0A9D8FA77-F1
#
_cell.length_a   1.000
_cell.length_b   1.000
_cell.length_c   1.000
_cell.angle_alpha   90.00
_cell.angle_beta   90.00
_cell.angle_gamma   90.00
#
_symmetry.space_group_name_H-M   'P 1'
#
loop_
_entity.id
_entity.type
_entity.pdbx_description
1 polymer ?
#
loop_
_entity_poly.entity_id
_entity_poly.type
_entity_poly.pdbx_seq_one_letter_code
_entity_poly.pdbx_strand_id
1 'polypeptide(L)'
;MKLKTDNYGFTLIELIVVIIIASIFATMMYQFVYTSSVRSPLPIFDLDKSLKLHEIIENITSDYSQNHTLDLIPLQTSIGATEGSNQNNGYGAYRVIHNRFIKFVANAEQTAPTGDPEYGKLLKVTIESITSKERLTVLYHKQ
;
A
#
# COMPACT_ATOMS: atom_id res chain seq x y z
N MET A 1 -19.07 -62.81 33.93
CA MET A 1 -18.66 -62.36 32.59
C MET A 1 -17.14 -62.18 32.61
N LYS A 2 -16.38 -63.13 32.03
CA LYS A 2 -14.91 -63.03 31.96
C LYS A 2 -14.55 -62.21 30.72
N LEU A 3 -13.89 -61.08 30.91
CA LEU A 3 -13.28 -60.34 29.82
C LEU A 3 -12.03 -61.12 29.37
N LYS A 4 -12.00 -61.48 28.09
CA LYS A 4 -10.84 -62.09 27.46
C LYS A 4 -9.86 -60.96 27.12
N THR A 5 -8.73 -60.91 27.81
CA THR A 5 -7.63 -60.00 27.50
C THR A 5 -6.72 -60.69 26.49
N ASP A 6 -6.79 -60.24 25.24
CA ASP A 6 -5.93 -60.71 24.17
C ASP A 6 -4.57 -59.98 24.31
N ASN A 7 -3.57 -60.68 24.85
CA ASN A 7 -2.20 -60.16 25.04
C ASN A 7 -1.40 -60.16 23.72
N TYR A 8 -1.87 -59.41 22.71
CA TYR A 8 -1.03 -59.07 21.55
C TYR A 8 -0.15 -57.87 21.93
N GLY A 9 1.03 -58.17 22.48
CA GLY A 9 2.01 -57.16 22.84
C GLY A 9 2.60 -56.46 21.62
N PHE A 10 3.04 -55.22 21.82
CA PHE A 10 3.67 -54.38 20.80
C PHE A 10 4.96 -55.03 20.28
N THR A 11 5.06 -55.24 18.97
CA THR A 11 6.28 -55.87 18.40
C THR A 11 7.38 -54.83 18.18
N LEU A 12 8.64 -55.24 18.34
CA LEU A 12 9.78 -54.34 18.11
C LEU A 12 9.82 -53.81 16.67
N ILE A 13 9.38 -54.62 15.70
CA ILE A 13 9.30 -54.21 14.30
C ILE A 13 8.19 -53.18 14.06
N GLU A 14 7.02 -53.33 14.70
CA GLU A 14 5.93 -52.37 14.63
C GLU A 14 6.36 -51.00 15.18
N LEU A 15 7.11 -50.97 16.29
CA LEU A 15 7.67 -49.74 16.84
C LEU A 15 8.58 -49.01 15.85
N ILE A 16 9.49 -49.75 15.22
CA ILE A 16 10.43 -49.18 14.24
C ILE A 16 9.66 -48.62 13.05
N VAL A 17 8.69 -49.36 12.52
CA VAL A 17 7.89 -48.95 11.37
C VAL A 17 7.05 -47.70 11.68
N VAL A 18 6.43 -47.63 12.86
CA VAL A 18 5.64 -46.46 13.29
C VAL A 18 6.52 -45.22 13.43
N ILE A 19 7.72 -45.33 14.00
CA ILE A 19 8.65 -44.20 14.14
C ILE A 19 9.11 -43.69 12.77
N ILE A 20 9.42 -44.60 11.83
CA ILE A 20 9.81 -44.22 10.47
C ILE A 20 8.68 -43.47 9.78
N ILE A 21 7.46 -44.02 9.80
CA ILE A 21 6.29 -43.39 9.18
C ILE A 21 6.01 -42.02 9.83
N ALA A 22 6.03 -41.94 11.16
CA ALA A 22 5.83 -40.68 11.89
C ALA A 22 6.88 -39.63 11.53
N SER A 23 8.15 -40.02 11.34
CA SER A 23 9.22 -39.09 10.95
C SER A 23 9.00 -38.50 9.55
N ILE A 24 8.55 -39.32 8.60
CA ILE A 24 8.24 -38.85 7.23
C ILE A 24 7.06 -37.87 7.28
N PHE A 25 5.98 -38.22 7.99
CA PHE A 25 4.84 -37.33 8.16
C PHE A 25 5.19 -36.02 8.86
N ALA A 26 6.03 -36.06 9.90
CA ALA A 26 6.48 -34.87 10.61
C ALA A 26 7.28 -33.92 9.70
N THR A 27 8.16 -34.45 8.83
CA THR A 27 8.92 -33.62 7.88
C THR A 27 8.03 -32.97 6.82
N MET A 28 7.04 -33.69 6.29
CA MET A 28 6.06 -33.15 5.34
C MET A 28 5.17 -32.09 5.99
N MET A 29 4.72 -32.31 7.22
CA MET A 29 3.94 -31.35 8.00
C MET A 29 4.74 -30.08 8.29
N TYR A 30 6.03 -30.22 8.63
CA TYR A 30 6.90 -29.07 8.88
C TYR A 30 7.02 -28.16 7.64
N GLN A 31 7.21 -28.74 6.45
CA GLN A 31 7.25 -27.96 5.20
C GLN A 31 5.94 -27.22 4.95
N PHE A 32 4.80 -27.90 5.11
CA PHE A 32 3.48 -27.33 4.87
C PHE A 32 3.12 -26.20 5.84
N VAL A 33 3.33 -26.41 7.15
CA VAL A 33 3.05 -25.40 8.18
C VAL A 33 3.99 -24.20 8.06
N TYR A 34 5.28 -24.43 7.77
CA TYR A 34 6.25 -23.36 7.59
C TYR A 34 5.93 -22.47 6.39
N THR A 35 5.57 -23.05 5.24
CA THR A 35 5.26 -22.25 4.04
C THR A 35 3.93 -21.48 4.14
N SER A 36 2.98 -22.00 4.93
CA SER A 36 1.64 -21.41 5.06
C SER A 36 1.60 -20.24 6.06
N SER A 37 2.36 -20.31 7.15
CA SER A 37 2.38 -19.25 8.16
C SER A 37 3.29 -18.06 7.81
N VAL A 38 4.36 -18.27 7.05
CA VAL A 38 5.37 -17.22 6.79
C VAL A 38 4.98 -16.23 5.68
N ARG A 39 4.01 -16.57 4.82
CA ARG A 39 3.55 -15.67 3.74
C ARG A 39 2.37 -14.77 4.09
N SER A 40 1.73 -14.98 5.24
CA SER A 40 0.51 -14.26 5.64
C SER A 40 0.71 -12.79 6.08
N PRO A 41 1.85 -12.36 6.65
CA PRO A 41 2.01 -10.97 7.08
C PRO A 41 2.37 -10.00 5.94
N LEU A 42 3.03 -10.49 4.88
CA LEU A 42 3.55 -9.64 3.80
C LEU A 42 2.46 -8.80 3.12
N PRO A 43 1.29 -9.36 2.74
CA PRO A 43 0.23 -8.58 2.10
C PRO A 43 -0.36 -7.51 3.02
N ILE A 44 -0.39 -7.76 4.33
CA ILE A 44 -0.96 -6.82 5.32
C ILE A 44 -0.05 -5.61 5.48
N PHE A 45 1.27 -5.81 5.53
CA PHE A 45 2.23 -4.71 5.63
C PHE A 45 2.26 -3.84 4.37
N ASP A 46 2.05 -4.44 3.19
CA ASP A 46 2.00 -3.67 1.95
C ASP A 46 0.67 -2.91 1.81
N LEU A 47 -0.44 -3.51 2.27
CA LEU A 47 -1.72 -2.82 2.36
C LEU A 47 -1.64 -1.60 3.30
N ASP A 48 -1.06 -1.74 4.49
CA ASP A 48 -0.91 -0.63 5.44
C ASP A 48 -0.14 0.56 4.83
N LYS A 49 0.93 0.29 4.08
CA LYS A 49 1.69 1.34 3.38
C LYS A 49 0.85 2.03 2.30
N SER A 50 0.06 1.26 1.55
CA SER A 50 -0.80 1.79 0.50
C SER A 50 -1.97 2.61 1.07
N LEU A 51 -2.55 2.18 2.19
CA LEU A 51 -3.63 2.89 2.88
C LEU A 51 -3.16 4.24 3.44
N LYS A 52 -1.95 4.31 4.01
CA LYS A 52 -1.37 5.58 4.46
C LYS A 52 -1.20 6.58 3.33
N LEU A 53 -0.84 6.11 2.13
CA LEU A 53 -0.74 6.99 0.96
C LEU A 53 -2.12 7.49 0.52
N HIS A 54 -3.15 6.63 0.57
CA HIS A 54 -4.53 7.02 0.27
C HIS A 54 -5.05 8.03 1.28
N GLU A 55 -4.83 7.82 2.58
CA GLU A 55 -5.21 8.74 3.65
C GLU A 55 -4.64 10.15 3.42
N ILE A 56 -3.38 10.28 2.99
CA ILE A 56 -2.77 11.57 2.65
C ILE A 56 -3.52 12.26 1.50
N ILE A 57 -3.84 11.52 0.43
CA ILE A 57 -4.60 12.06 -0.70
C ILE A 57 -6.03 12.43 -0.29
N GLU A 58 -6.67 11.64 0.56
CA GLU A 58 -8.00 11.94 1.09
C GLU A 58 -7.99 13.23 1.92
N ASN A 59 -6.96 13.43 2.74
CA ASN A 59 -6.79 14.66 3.51
C ASN A 59 -6.57 15.88 2.59
N ILE A 60 -5.75 15.74 1.54
CA ILE A 60 -5.55 16.80 0.53
C ILE A 60 -6.85 17.08 -0.23
N THR A 61 -7.57 16.04 -0.62
CA THR A 61 -8.84 16.15 -1.37
C THR A 61 -9.95 16.77 -0.51
N SER A 62 -9.97 16.44 0.78
CA SER A 62 -10.87 17.04 1.76
C SER A 62 -10.61 18.53 1.91
N ASP A 63 -9.34 18.93 2.03
CA ASP A 63 -8.97 20.35 2.11
C ASP A 63 -9.22 21.10 0.79
N TYR A 64 -9.01 20.44 -0.35
CA TYR A 64 -9.43 20.97 -1.65
C TYR A 64 -10.93 21.27 -1.68
N SER A 65 -11.75 20.29 -1.29
CA SER A 65 -13.21 20.41 -1.32
C SER A 65 -13.76 21.45 -0.35
N GLN A 66 -13.07 21.69 0.77
CA GLN A 66 -13.54 22.63 1.80
C GLN A 66 -13.06 24.06 1.57
N ASN A 67 -11.79 24.24 1.19
CA ASN A 67 -11.13 25.54 1.25
C ASN A 67 -10.59 26.05 -0.11
N HIS A 68 -10.46 25.19 -1.12
CA HIS A 68 -9.68 25.51 -2.33
C HIS A 68 -10.38 25.22 -3.66
N THR A 69 -11.70 25.04 -3.67
CA THR A 69 -12.47 24.83 -4.92
C THR A 69 -12.44 26.03 -5.87
N LEU A 70 -12.32 27.25 -5.33
CA LEU A 70 -12.30 28.51 -6.08
C LEU A 70 -10.89 28.97 -6.46
N ASP A 71 -9.86 28.52 -5.73
CA ASP A 71 -8.45 28.87 -5.99
C ASP A 71 -7.52 27.71 -5.61
N LEU A 72 -6.82 27.19 -6.62
CA LEU A 72 -5.93 26.05 -6.50
C LEU A 72 -4.48 26.45 -6.14
N ILE A 73 -4.13 27.73 -6.22
CA ILE A 73 -2.79 28.25 -5.86
C ILE A 73 -2.45 28.02 -4.38
N PRO A 74 -3.33 28.36 -3.41
CA PRO A 74 -3.09 28.05 -2.01
C PRO A 74 -2.97 26.55 -1.75
N LEU A 75 -3.79 25.72 -2.41
CA LEU A 75 -3.68 24.25 -2.31
C LEU A 75 -2.31 23.74 -2.77
N GLN A 76 -1.83 24.21 -3.93
CA GLN A 76 -0.49 23.86 -4.44
C GLN A 76 0.59 24.20 -3.42
N THR A 77 0.47 25.34 -2.76
CA THR A 77 1.43 25.81 -1.74
C THR A 77 1.38 24.93 -0.49
N SER A 78 0.18 24.59 0.00
CA SER A 78 -0.01 23.73 1.17
C SER A 78 0.52 22.31 0.95
N ILE A 79 0.35 21.75 -0.25
CA ILE A 79 0.90 20.43 -0.63
C ILE A 79 2.42 20.47 -0.73
N GLY A 80 2.99 21.61 -1.12
CA GLY A 80 4.43 21.82 -1.31
C GLY A 80 4.75 22.10 -2.77
N ALA A 81 5.00 23.38 -3.08
CA ALA A 81 5.19 23.85 -4.46
C ALA A 81 6.48 23.32 -5.14
N THR A 82 7.45 22.83 -4.37
CA THR A 82 8.72 22.34 -4.91
C THR A 82 8.63 20.85 -5.26
N GLU A 83 8.62 20.52 -6.55
CA GLU A 83 8.71 19.14 -7.01
C GLU A 83 10.03 18.48 -6.58
N GLY A 84 9.97 17.22 -6.17
CA GLY A 84 11.10 16.45 -5.64
C GLY A 84 11.36 16.65 -4.15
N SER A 85 10.64 17.55 -3.47
CA SER A 85 10.77 17.76 -2.03
C SER A 85 10.02 16.72 -1.20
N ASN A 86 10.56 16.41 -0.03
CA ASN A 86 9.85 15.63 0.98
C ASN A 86 9.04 16.60 1.86
N GLN A 87 7.80 16.23 2.12
CA GLN A 87 6.84 16.98 2.92
C GLN A 87 6.55 16.21 4.20
N ASN A 88 6.36 16.95 5.28
CA ASN A 88 5.85 16.47 6.55
C ASN A 88 4.98 17.58 7.14
N ASN A 89 3.75 17.67 6.65
CA ASN A 89 2.82 18.75 6.94
C ASN A 89 1.49 18.19 7.48
N GLY A 90 0.46 19.04 7.59
CA GLY A 90 -0.85 18.66 8.11
C GLY A 90 -1.55 17.52 7.37
N TYR A 91 -1.11 17.18 6.15
CA TYR A 91 -1.65 16.04 5.40
C TYR A 91 -0.92 14.71 5.67
N GLY A 92 0.30 14.77 6.21
CA GLY A 92 1.15 13.62 6.48
C GLY A 92 2.55 13.73 5.87
N ALA A 93 3.26 12.60 5.82
CA ALA A 93 4.63 12.52 5.30
C ALA A 93 4.68 11.84 3.92
N TYR A 94 5.10 12.59 2.89
CA TYR A 94 5.14 12.13 1.50
C TYR A 94 6.22 12.88 0.72
N ARG A 95 6.49 12.44 -0.51
CA ARG A 95 7.34 13.17 -1.45
C ARG A 95 6.52 13.71 -2.61
N VAL A 96 6.71 14.98 -2.97
CA VAL A 96 6.04 15.58 -4.13
C VAL A 96 6.79 15.18 -5.39
N ILE A 97 6.12 14.55 -6.36
CA ILE A 97 6.69 14.21 -7.67
C ILE A 97 6.24 15.23 -8.71
N HIS A 98 4.94 15.52 -8.75
CA HIS A 98 4.37 16.55 -9.60
C HIS A 98 3.42 17.41 -8.77
N ASN A 99 3.54 18.73 -8.90
CA ASN A 99 2.60 19.66 -8.28
C ASN A 99 2.56 20.93 -9.12
N ARG A 100 1.95 20.81 -10.30
CA ARG A 100 1.99 21.83 -11.35
C ARG A 100 0.63 22.03 -11.99
N PHE A 101 0.37 23.26 -12.44
CA PHE A 101 -0.79 23.54 -13.27
C PHE A 101 -0.57 22.99 -14.68
N ILE A 102 -1.60 22.36 -15.22
CA ILE A 102 -1.57 21.73 -16.54
C ILE A 102 -2.70 22.26 -17.41
N LYS A 103 -2.52 22.09 -18.72
CA LYS A 103 -3.52 22.32 -19.75
C LYS A 103 -3.45 21.24 -20.82
N PHE A 104 -4.51 21.12 -21.60
CA PHE A 104 -4.56 20.22 -22.74
C PHE A 104 -4.63 21.02 -24.03
N VAL A 105 -3.55 21.02 -24.80
CA VAL A 105 -3.46 21.70 -26.10
C VAL A 105 -3.27 20.64 -27.18
N ALA A 106 -4.14 20.63 -28.19
CA ALA A 106 -4.11 19.65 -29.29
C ALA A 106 -4.03 18.18 -28.80
N ASN A 107 -4.82 17.83 -27.78
CA ASN A 107 -4.86 16.51 -27.13
C ASN A 107 -3.56 16.09 -26.40
N ALA A 108 -2.63 17.02 -26.15
CA ALA A 108 -1.42 16.77 -25.37
C ALA A 108 -1.44 17.55 -24.06
N GLU A 109 -1.02 16.90 -22.96
CA GLU A 109 -0.79 17.56 -21.67
C GLU A 109 0.42 18.49 -21.79
N GLN A 110 0.27 19.74 -21.36
CA GLN A 110 1.34 20.73 -21.25
C GLN A 110 1.27 21.42 -19.89
N THR A 111 2.40 21.91 -19.40
CA THR A 111 2.41 22.79 -18.23
C THR A 111 1.73 24.12 -18.56
N ALA A 112 0.87 24.62 -17.68
CA ALA A 112 0.34 25.98 -17.74
C ALA A 112 1.28 26.90 -16.94
N PRO A 113 2.12 27.74 -17.58
CA PRO A 113 3.00 28.66 -16.89
C PRO A 113 2.22 29.87 -16.34
N THR A 114 2.84 30.60 -15.40
CA THR A 114 2.28 31.84 -14.87
C THR A 114 2.04 32.85 -15.99
N GLY A 115 0.81 33.35 -16.11
CA GLY A 115 0.37 34.25 -17.19
C GLY A 115 -0.45 33.58 -18.29
N ASP A 116 -0.53 32.25 -18.30
CA ASP A 116 -1.45 31.51 -19.16
C ASP A 116 -2.91 31.67 -18.67
N PRO A 117 -3.91 31.86 -19.55
CA PRO A 117 -5.32 31.88 -19.17
C PRO A 117 -5.82 30.63 -18.44
N GLU A 118 -5.10 29.51 -18.55
CA GLU A 118 -5.43 28.23 -17.91
C GLU A 118 -4.65 27.98 -16.62
N TYR A 119 -3.72 28.89 -16.26
CA TYR A 119 -3.02 28.85 -14.98
C TYR A 119 -4.02 28.94 -13.82
N GLY A 120 -3.86 28.08 -12.81
CA GLY A 120 -4.76 28.03 -11.66
C GLY A 120 -6.10 27.31 -11.89
N LYS A 121 -6.36 26.77 -13.09
CA LYS A 121 -7.61 26.06 -13.40
C LYS A 121 -7.55 24.55 -13.21
N LEU A 122 -6.41 23.93 -13.52
CA LEU A 122 -6.25 22.49 -13.41
C LEU A 122 -4.90 22.17 -12.79
N LEU A 123 -4.91 21.62 -11.58
CA LEU A 123 -3.74 21.25 -10.81
C LEU A 123 -3.53 19.73 -10.88
N LYS A 124 -2.36 19.31 -11.36
CA LYS A 124 -1.92 17.92 -11.32
C LYS A 124 -1.02 17.71 -10.12
N VAL A 125 -1.47 16.84 -9.22
CA VAL A 125 -0.73 16.46 -8.02
C VAL A 125 -0.34 15.00 -8.15
N THR A 126 0.94 14.70 -7.98
CA THR A 126 1.45 13.34 -7.85
C THR A 126 2.35 13.27 -6.63
N ILE A 127 1.98 12.44 -5.67
CA ILE A 127 2.76 12.19 -4.47
C ILE A 127 3.32 10.78 -4.48
N GLU A 128 4.45 10.59 -3.83
CA GLU A 128 5.13 9.31 -3.64
C GLU A 128 5.23 9.00 -2.15
N SER A 129 4.90 7.77 -1.77
CA SER A 129 5.14 7.25 -0.43
C SER A 129 6.64 7.18 -0.15
N ILE A 130 7.08 7.73 0.99
CA ILE A 130 8.49 7.69 1.40
C ILE A 130 8.97 6.23 1.60
N THR A 131 8.07 5.36 2.06
CA THR A 131 8.38 3.97 2.44
C THR A 131 8.16 2.98 1.29
N SER A 132 7.00 2.99 0.63
CA SER A 132 6.66 2.00 -0.40
C SER A 132 7.11 2.40 -1.81
N LYS A 133 7.46 3.67 -2.04
CA LYS A 133 7.72 4.23 -3.39
C LYS A 133 6.53 4.16 -4.35
N GLU A 134 5.35 3.81 -3.85
CA GLU A 134 4.11 3.91 -4.60
C GLU A 134 3.78 5.36 -4.90
N ARG A 135 3.13 5.59 -6.04
CA ARG A 135 2.75 6.92 -6.51
C ARG A 135 1.25 6.97 -6.72
N LEU A 136 0.67 8.08 -6.32
CA LEU A 136 -0.74 8.37 -6.56
C LEU A 136 -0.86 9.74 -7.23
N THR A 137 -1.62 9.79 -8.32
CA THR A 137 -1.86 11.00 -9.11
C THR A 137 -3.33 11.36 -9.02
N VAL A 138 -3.60 12.63 -8.69
CA VAL A 138 -4.95 13.21 -8.64
C VAL A 138 -4.95 14.51 -9.44
N LEU A 139 -6.08 14.77 -10.09
CA LEU A 139 -6.34 16.01 -10.81
C LEU A 139 -7.39 16.82 -10.05
N TYR A 140 -7.05 18.05 -9.69
CA TYR A 140 -7.97 19.01 -9.10
C TYR A 140 -8.29 20.08 -10.13
N HIS A 141 -9.56 20.38 -10.34
CA HIS A 141 -9.99 21.42 -11.27
C HIS A 141 -10.69 22.53 -10.48
N LYS A 142 -10.58 23.77 -10.95
CA LYS A 142 -11.34 24.87 -10.39
C LYS A 142 -12.83 24.66 -10.71
N GLN A 143 -13.70 24.85 -9.72
CA GLN A 143 -15.16 24.80 -9.90
C GLN A 143 -15.73 26.14 -10.36
#